data_AF-A0A7W7UB57-F1
#
_entry.id   AF-A0A7W7UB57-F1
#
_cell.length_a   1.000
_cell.length_b   1.000
_cell.length_c   1.000
_cell.angle_alpha   90.00
_cell.angle_beta   90.00
_cell.angle_gamma   90.00
#
_symmetry.space_group_name_H-M   'P 1'
#
loop_
_entity.id
_entity.type
_entity.pdbx_description
1 polymer ?
#
loop_
_entity_poly.entity_id
_entity_poly.type
_entity_poly.pdbx_seq_one_letter_code
_entity_poly.pdbx_strand_id
1 'polypeptide(L)'
;MSIHLHFRAVAESEIRDDHTWLAAFMAEAWDRHAEEYAAGVTDSISKSWDSVNELYTAADVAGTGAEGPWTLPIYGGRPVAHSPEADLGNPPMMYMDPPEVSRAADFLAGVSFDELWTAVGRGLWGGGPDEALFRQCHLEHHESLRGFYGRAASAGHAVIKVVWA
;
A
#
# COMPACT_ATOMS: atom_id res chain seq x y z
N MET A 1 15.19 -12.89 -8.59
CA MET A 1 14.94 -11.60 -7.94
C MET A 1 13.43 -11.46 -7.80
N SER A 2 12.95 -10.92 -6.69
CA SER A 2 11.52 -10.79 -6.40
C SER A 2 11.17 -9.31 -6.40
N ILE A 3 10.05 -8.97 -7.01
CA ILE A 3 9.54 -7.60 -7.04
C ILE A 3 8.70 -7.32 -5.78
N HIS A 4 8.87 -6.16 -5.16
CA HIS A 4 8.23 -5.75 -3.91
C HIS A 4 7.66 -4.35 -4.02
N LEU A 5 6.43 -4.15 -3.53
CA LEU A 5 5.91 -2.84 -3.19
C LEU A 5 6.29 -2.54 -1.74
N HIS A 6 7.14 -1.53 -1.54
CA HIS A 6 7.66 -1.09 -0.25
C HIS A 6 6.97 0.20 0.18
N PHE A 7 6.52 0.26 1.43
CA PHE A 7 5.84 1.40 2.05
C PHE A 7 6.71 1.94 3.18
N ARG A 8 6.83 3.25 3.33
CA ARG A 8 7.52 3.83 4.49
C ARG A 8 6.80 5.06 5.00
N ALA A 9 6.50 5.07 6.29
CA ALA A 9 5.92 6.21 6.98
C ALA A 9 7.03 7.16 7.45
N VAL A 10 6.81 8.47 7.32
CA VAL A 10 7.82 9.49 7.67
C VAL A 10 7.15 10.83 7.98
N ALA A 11 7.75 11.63 8.87
CA ALA A 11 7.30 13.00 9.08
C ALA A 11 7.61 13.88 7.86
N GLU A 12 6.68 14.73 7.41
CA GLU A 12 6.88 15.57 6.23
C GLU A 12 8.10 16.50 6.34
N SER A 13 8.46 16.90 7.56
CA SER A 13 9.65 17.72 7.83
C SER A 13 10.99 17.01 7.58
N GLU A 14 10.99 15.69 7.48
CA GLU A 14 12.20 14.86 7.34
C GLU A 14 12.49 14.51 5.88
N ILE A 15 11.61 14.87 4.94
CA ILE A 15 11.73 14.52 3.54
C ILE A 15 11.87 15.73 2.63
N ARG A 16 12.37 15.46 1.43
CA ARG A 16 12.32 16.38 0.30
C ARG A 16 11.46 15.76 -0.77
N ASP A 17 10.52 16.53 -1.30
CA ASP A 17 9.66 16.11 -2.40
C ASP A 17 10.41 16.17 -3.75
N ASP A 18 11.48 15.37 -3.83
CA ASP A 18 12.35 15.21 -4.98
C ASP A 18 12.58 13.73 -5.21
N HIS A 19 12.34 13.26 -6.43
CA HIS A 19 12.42 11.83 -6.75
C HIS A 19 13.80 11.24 -6.43
N THR A 20 14.88 11.95 -6.78
CA THR A 20 16.25 11.44 -6.58
C THR A 20 16.56 11.28 -5.10
N TRP A 21 16.18 12.26 -4.29
CA TRP A 21 16.34 12.22 -2.84
C TRP A 21 15.48 11.11 -2.22
N LEU A 22 14.20 11.02 -2.61
CA LEU A 22 13.28 10.00 -2.10
C LEU A 22 13.71 8.59 -2.51
N ALA A 23 14.27 8.40 -3.70
CA ALA A 23 14.77 7.12 -4.16
C ALA A 23 15.95 6.65 -3.29
N ALA A 24 16.91 7.54 -3.01
CA ALA A 24 18.02 7.23 -2.11
C ALA A 24 17.54 6.95 -0.68
N PHE A 25 16.61 7.76 -0.17
CA PHE A 25 15.98 7.61 1.13
C PHE A 25 15.26 6.27 1.28
N MET A 26 14.48 5.86 0.27
CA MET A 26 13.77 4.59 0.27
C MET A 26 14.71 3.40 0.08
N ALA A 27 15.80 3.56 -0.69
CA ALA A 27 16.80 2.51 -0.87
C ALA A 27 17.55 2.21 0.43
N GLU A 28 17.97 3.24 1.18
CA GLU A 28 18.58 3.05 2.50
C GLU A 28 17.62 2.37 3.48
N ALA A 29 16.34 2.75 3.45
CA ALA A 29 15.30 2.11 4.24
C ALA A 29 15.11 0.63 3.86
N TRP A 30 15.24 0.29 2.57
CA TRP A 30 15.16 -1.08 2.10
C TRP A 30 16.28 -1.96 2.66
N ASP A 31 17.52 -1.43 2.73
CA ASP A 31 18.65 -2.12 3.36
C ASP A 31 18.40 -2.38 4.87
N ARG A 32 17.57 -1.54 5.50
CA ARG A 32 17.19 -1.61 6.92
C ARG A 32 15.78 -2.18 7.14
N HIS A 33 15.15 -2.78 6.13
CA HIS A 33 13.72 -3.09 6.13
C HIS A 33 13.29 -3.93 7.35
N ALA A 34 14.08 -4.93 7.77
CA ALA A 34 13.74 -5.76 8.92
C ALA A 34 13.65 -4.97 10.24
N GLU A 35 14.58 -4.03 10.45
CA GLU A 35 14.61 -3.17 11.64
C GLU A 35 13.44 -2.18 11.62
N GLU A 36 13.19 -1.56 10.46
CA GLU A 36 12.10 -0.59 10.31
C GLU A 36 10.72 -1.26 10.38
N TYR A 37 10.59 -2.50 9.90
CA TYR A 37 9.35 -3.28 9.96
C TYR A 37 9.03 -3.62 11.40
N ALA A 38 10.04 -4.05 12.17
CA ALA A 38 9.90 -4.27 13.61
C ALA A 38 9.55 -2.99 14.38
N ALA A 39 10.02 -1.82 13.93
CA ALA A 39 9.63 -0.52 14.47
C ALA A 39 8.24 -0.06 13.99
N GLY A 40 7.64 -0.75 13.02
CA GLY A 40 6.34 -0.44 12.46
C GLY A 40 6.32 0.77 11.54
N VAL A 41 7.48 1.19 11.02
CA VAL A 41 7.69 2.37 10.15
C VAL A 41 7.69 2.00 8.66
N THR A 42 7.88 0.73 8.33
CA THR A 42 7.78 0.20 6.96
C THR A 42 6.87 -1.02 6.89
N ASP A 43 6.40 -1.32 5.69
CA ASP A 43 5.77 -2.57 5.29
C ASP A 43 6.18 -2.93 3.85
N SER A 44 6.02 -4.18 3.42
CA SER A 44 6.15 -4.53 2.01
C SER A 44 5.34 -5.75 1.60
N ILE A 45 4.91 -5.75 0.34
CA ILE A 45 4.17 -6.84 -0.28
C ILE A 45 5.00 -7.39 -1.45
N SER A 46 5.29 -8.69 -1.44
CA SER A 46 6.02 -9.35 -2.53
C SER A 46 5.05 -9.87 -3.58
N LYS A 47 5.16 -9.36 -4.82
CA LYS A 47 4.47 -9.84 -6.05
C LYS A 47 2.93 -9.82 -6.06
N SER A 48 2.25 -9.68 -4.93
CA SER A 48 0.80 -9.86 -4.80
C SER A 48 0.04 -8.56 -4.52
N TRP A 49 0.68 -7.39 -4.56
CA TRP A 49 0.00 -6.13 -4.20
C TRP A 49 -1.16 -5.79 -5.15
N ASP A 50 -1.11 -6.21 -6.41
CA ASP A 50 -2.24 -6.11 -7.35
C ASP A 50 -3.46 -6.89 -6.86
N SER A 51 -3.23 -8.11 -6.37
CA SER A 51 -4.28 -8.98 -5.83
C SER A 51 -4.84 -8.43 -4.51
N VAL A 52 -3.97 -7.83 -3.68
CA VAL A 52 -4.41 -7.10 -2.47
C VAL A 52 -5.24 -5.86 -2.85
N ASN A 53 -4.88 -5.14 -3.91
CA ASN A 53 -5.68 -4.03 -4.41
C ASN A 53 -7.05 -4.51 -4.92
N GLU A 54 -7.07 -5.63 -5.66
CA GLU A 54 -8.32 -6.24 -6.15
C GLU A 54 -9.24 -6.63 -4.98
N LEU A 55 -8.71 -7.15 -3.86
CA LEU A 55 -9.48 -7.37 -2.63
C LEU A 55 -10.18 -6.09 -2.15
N TYR A 56 -9.49 -4.95 -2.17
CA TYR A 56 -10.07 -3.68 -1.72
C TYR A 56 -11.08 -3.09 -2.70
N THR A 57 -11.02 -3.44 -3.99
CA THR A 57 -12.03 -2.99 -4.97
C THR A 57 -13.44 -3.49 -4.64
N ALA A 58 -13.58 -4.59 -3.89
CA ALA A 58 -14.89 -5.05 -3.40
C ALA A 58 -15.60 -4.04 -2.47
N ALA A 59 -14.88 -3.07 -1.91
CA ALA A 59 -15.47 -1.97 -1.16
C ALA A 59 -16.12 -0.89 -2.05
N ASP A 60 -15.95 -0.95 -3.38
CA ASP A 60 -16.69 -0.10 -4.33
C ASP A 60 -18.15 -0.57 -4.45
N VAL A 61 -18.93 -0.29 -3.41
CA VAL A 61 -20.35 -0.67 -3.29
C VAL A 61 -21.19 -0.15 -4.48
N ALA A 62 -20.79 0.95 -5.10
CA ALA A 62 -21.52 1.54 -6.21
C ALA A 62 -21.03 1.05 -7.59
N GLY A 63 -19.94 0.27 -7.66
CA GLY A 63 -19.30 -0.17 -8.90
C GLY A 63 -18.92 1.01 -9.81
N THR A 64 -18.67 2.17 -9.23
CA THR A 64 -18.47 3.43 -9.95
C THR A 64 -17.03 3.61 -10.43
N GLY A 65 -16.10 2.81 -9.90
CA GLY A 65 -14.66 3.02 -10.08
C GLY A 65 -14.19 4.38 -9.52
N ALA A 66 -15.00 5.05 -8.71
CA ALA A 66 -14.70 6.38 -8.19
C ALA A 66 -13.63 6.31 -7.09
N GLU A 67 -12.98 7.45 -6.84
CA GLU A 67 -11.88 7.72 -5.89
C GLU A 67 -12.26 7.52 -4.40
N GLY A 68 -12.84 6.36 -4.09
CA GLY A 68 -13.13 5.95 -2.73
C GLY A 68 -11.86 5.68 -1.94
N PRO A 69 -11.89 5.76 -0.60
CA PRO A 69 -10.73 5.46 0.24
C PRO A 69 -10.06 4.11 -0.01
N TRP A 70 -10.75 3.16 -0.63
CA TRP A 70 -10.23 1.84 -0.99
C TRP A 70 -9.10 1.87 -2.04
N THR A 71 -8.98 2.95 -2.83
CA THR A 71 -7.89 3.11 -3.80
C THR A 71 -6.57 3.51 -3.12
N LEU A 72 -6.64 4.01 -1.88
CA LEU A 72 -5.51 4.62 -1.19
C LEU A 72 -4.43 3.61 -0.76
N PRO A 73 -4.74 2.45 -0.14
CA PRO A 73 -3.74 1.61 0.49
C PRO A 73 -2.62 1.15 -0.44
N ILE A 74 -2.95 0.73 -1.67
CA ILE A 74 -1.97 0.22 -2.64
C ILE A 74 -1.53 1.36 -3.57
N TYR A 75 -2.45 1.95 -4.32
CA TYR A 75 -2.10 2.85 -5.43
C TYR A 75 -2.32 4.35 -5.18
N GLY A 76 -2.97 4.75 -4.09
CA GLY A 76 -3.21 6.17 -3.84
C GLY A 76 -1.98 6.96 -3.41
N GLY A 77 -2.19 8.28 -3.36
CA GLY A 77 -1.17 9.30 -3.32
C GLY A 77 -0.94 9.91 -4.70
N ARG A 78 -0.10 10.95 -4.76
CA ARG A 78 0.38 11.54 -6.01
C ARG A 78 1.64 10.81 -6.50
N PRO A 79 1.82 10.64 -7.81
CA PRO A 79 3.06 10.12 -8.35
C PRO A 79 4.21 11.11 -8.15
N VAL A 80 5.40 10.60 -7.85
CA VAL A 80 6.63 11.39 -7.78
C VAL A 80 7.42 11.14 -9.06
N ALA A 81 7.36 12.08 -10.01
CA ALA A 81 7.95 11.92 -11.33
C ALA A 81 9.49 11.89 -11.27
N HIS A 82 10.12 10.91 -11.92
CA HIS A 82 11.59 10.85 -12.05
C HIS A 82 12.15 11.84 -13.08
N SER A 83 11.30 12.34 -13.98
CA SER A 83 11.58 13.42 -14.94
C SER A 83 10.26 14.09 -15.37
N PRO A 84 10.31 15.30 -15.96
CA PRO A 84 9.11 15.99 -16.45
C PRO A 84 8.31 15.21 -17.51
N GLU A 85 8.98 14.37 -18.30
CA GLU A 85 8.39 13.55 -19.36
C GLU A 85 8.07 12.12 -18.91
N ALA A 86 8.22 11.82 -17.61
CA ALA A 86 7.96 10.49 -17.07
C ALA A 86 6.50 10.08 -17.28
N ASP A 87 6.29 8.83 -17.69
CA ASP A 87 4.95 8.24 -17.73
C ASP A 87 4.41 8.04 -16.31
N LEU A 88 3.48 8.91 -15.90
CA LEU A 88 2.83 8.86 -14.59
C LEU A 88 1.74 7.77 -14.52
N GLY A 89 1.34 7.17 -15.65
CA GLY A 89 0.38 6.07 -15.71
C GLY A 89 0.95 4.72 -15.29
N ASN A 90 2.27 4.64 -15.13
CA ASN A 90 2.99 3.47 -14.65
C ASN A 90 3.87 3.84 -13.45
N PRO A 91 3.30 4.30 -12.32
CA PRO A 91 4.06 5.13 -11.40
C PRO A 91 4.98 4.29 -10.51
N PRO A 92 6.31 4.39 -10.66
CA PRO A 92 7.25 3.89 -9.69
C PRO A 92 7.55 5.06 -8.74
N MET A 93 7.05 4.98 -7.52
CA MET A 93 7.08 6.00 -6.47
C MET A 93 5.82 6.85 -6.34
N MET A 94 5.12 6.65 -5.21
CA MET A 94 3.95 7.41 -4.79
C MET A 94 4.26 8.13 -3.49
N TYR A 95 3.74 9.36 -3.37
CA TYR A 95 3.72 10.12 -2.14
C TYR A 95 2.28 10.31 -1.68
N MET A 96 2.00 9.96 -0.44
CA MET A 96 0.70 10.14 0.19
C MET A 96 0.83 11.08 1.37
N ASP A 97 0.06 12.17 1.36
CA ASP A 97 0.09 13.16 2.43
C ASP A 97 -0.61 12.67 3.72
N PRO A 98 -0.39 13.28 4.90
CA PRO A 98 -0.98 12.80 6.14
C PRO A 98 -2.53 12.72 6.14
N PRO A 99 -3.28 13.67 5.53
CA PRO A 99 -4.72 13.51 5.31
C PRO A 99 -5.10 12.25 4.51
N GLU A 100 -4.41 11.96 3.40
CA GLU A 100 -4.64 10.75 2.61
C GLU A 100 -4.28 9.48 3.41
N VAL A 101 -3.17 9.49 4.16
CA VAL A 101 -2.77 8.38 5.05
C VAL A 101 -3.84 8.11 6.10
N SER A 102 -4.43 9.16 6.66
CA SER A 102 -5.53 9.04 7.63
C SER A 102 -6.76 8.41 7.01
N ARG A 103 -7.13 8.81 5.77
CA ARG A 103 -8.25 8.19 5.04
C ARG A 103 -7.99 6.72 4.71
N ALA A 104 -6.77 6.35 4.37
CA ALA A 104 -6.38 4.95 4.16
C ALA A 104 -6.47 4.13 5.45
N ALA A 105 -6.02 4.71 6.58
CA ALA A 105 -6.12 4.08 7.89
C ALA A 105 -7.58 3.87 8.31
N ASP A 106 -8.43 4.88 8.15
CA ASP A 106 -9.86 4.81 8.47
C ASP A 106 -10.57 3.74 7.61
N PHE A 107 -10.25 3.68 6.32
CA PHE A 107 -10.74 2.63 5.44
C PHE A 107 -10.36 1.24 5.94
N LEU A 108 -9.06 0.98 6.14
CA LEU A 108 -8.55 -0.33 6.56
C LEU A 108 -9.08 -0.73 7.95
N ALA A 109 -9.32 0.24 8.83
CA ALA A 109 -9.89 -0.02 10.15
C ALA A 109 -11.41 -0.30 10.11
N GLY A 110 -12.12 0.26 9.14
CA GLY A 110 -13.58 0.19 9.02
C GLY A 110 -14.11 -0.97 8.18
N VAL A 111 -13.29 -1.58 7.32
CA VAL A 111 -13.70 -2.72 6.48
C VAL A 111 -13.50 -4.07 7.18
N SER A 112 -14.38 -5.02 6.88
CA SER A 112 -14.22 -6.41 7.31
C SER A 112 -13.51 -7.22 6.22
N PHE A 113 -12.38 -7.85 6.56
CA PHE A 113 -11.68 -8.76 5.65
C PHE A 113 -12.61 -9.87 5.13
N ASP A 114 -13.44 -10.45 5.98
CA ASP A 114 -14.35 -11.54 5.61
C ASP A 114 -15.42 -11.09 4.61
N GLU A 115 -15.91 -9.86 4.76
CA GLU A 115 -16.88 -9.28 3.82
C GLU A 115 -16.23 -9.00 2.47
N LEU A 116 -15.02 -8.40 2.46
CA LEU A 116 -14.25 -8.17 1.24
C LEU A 116 -13.93 -9.48 0.52
N TRP A 117 -13.45 -10.48 1.25
CA TRP A 117 -13.12 -11.80 0.73
C TRP A 117 -14.32 -12.50 0.11
N THR A 118 -15.47 -12.43 0.79
CA THR A 118 -16.72 -13.01 0.30
C THR A 118 -17.21 -12.29 -0.96
N ALA A 119 -17.07 -10.96 -1.00
CA ALA A 119 -17.54 -10.12 -2.09
C ALA A 119 -16.73 -10.29 -3.39
N VAL A 120 -15.39 -10.36 -3.32
CA VAL A 120 -14.57 -10.66 -4.51
C VAL A 120 -14.82 -12.08 -5.05
N GLY A 121 -15.14 -13.02 -4.15
CA GLY A 121 -15.47 -14.40 -4.49
C GLY A 121 -14.37 -15.08 -5.33
N ARG A 122 -14.74 -16.16 -6.02
CA ARG A 122 -13.80 -16.99 -6.79
C ARG A 122 -13.02 -16.27 -7.90
N GLY A 123 -13.38 -15.03 -8.25
CA GLY A 123 -12.69 -14.24 -9.27
C GLY A 123 -11.23 -13.95 -8.91
N LEU A 124 -10.95 -13.69 -7.63
CA LEU A 124 -9.62 -13.30 -7.15
C LEU A 124 -8.62 -14.48 -7.05
N TRP A 125 -9.09 -15.69 -6.75
CA TRP A 125 -8.21 -16.85 -6.45
C TRP A 125 -8.41 -18.08 -7.33
N GLY A 126 -9.28 -17.99 -8.34
CA GLY A 126 -9.47 -19.04 -9.35
C GLY A 126 -10.07 -20.36 -8.84
N GLY A 127 -10.49 -20.45 -7.57
CA GLY A 127 -11.15 -21.63 -7.00
C GLY A 127 -10.28 -22.89 -6.88
N GLY A 128 -8.95 -22.73 -6.77
CA GLY A 128 -7.99 -23.84 -6.65
C GLY A 128 -7.92 -24.50 -5.26
N PRO A 129 -7.16 -25.61 -5.13
CA PRO A 129 -7.01 -26.35 -3.88
C PRO A 129 -6.34 -25.54 -2.75
N ASP A 130 -5.67 -24.44 -3.09
CA ASP A 130 -4.90 -23.60 -2.16
C ASP A 130 -5.68 -22.36 -1.67
N GLU A 131 -7.00 -22.31 -1.83
CA GLU A 131 -7.84 -21.17 -1.41
C GLU A 131 -7.58 -20.74 0.04
N ALA A 132 -7.43 -21.69 0.96
CA ALA A 132 -7.17 -21.38 2.38
C ALA A 132 -5.81 -20.70 2.58
N LEU A 133 -4.76 -21.14 1.87
CA LEU A 133 -3.44 -20.52 1.93
C LEU A 133 -3.48 -19.12 1.31
N PHE A 134 -4.15 -18.97 0.17
CA PHE A 134 -4.29 -17.70 -0.51
C PHE A 134 -5.07 -16.68 0.32
N ARG A 135 -6.15 -17.12 0.99
CA ARG A 135 -6.89 -16.33 1.97
C ARG A 135 -6.02 -15.90 3.14
N GLN A 136 -5.22 -16.82 3.69
CA GLN A 136 -4.33 -16.53 4.80
C GLN A 136 -3.29 -15.46 4.42
N CYS A 137 -2.66 -15.56 3.25
CA CYS A 137 -1.72 -14.54 2.75
C CYS A 137 -2.40 -13.15 2.63
N HIS A 138 -3.63 -13.09 2.11
CA HIS A 138 -4.36 -11.82 1.99
C HIS A 138 -4.74 -11.23 3.34
N LEU A 139 -5.13 -12.07 4.30
CA LEU A 139 -5.42 -11.64 5.67
C LEU A 139 -4.18 -11.07 6.33
N GLU A 140 -3.03 -11.72 6.18
CA GLU A 140 -1.74 -11.22 6.71
C GLU A 140 -1.37 -9.87 6.12
N HIS A 141 -1.51 -9.69 4.80
CA HIS A 141 -1.29 -8.38 4.17
C HIS A 141 -2.29 -7.33 4.65
N HIS A 142 -3.57 -7.68 4.79
CA HIS A 142 -4.59 -6.75 5.28
C HIS A 142 -4.28 -6.27 6.71
N GLU A 143 -3.99 -7.19 7.63
CA GLU A 143 -3.67 -6.85 9.02
C GLU A 143 -2.35 -6.08 9.14
N SER A 144 -1.33 -6.44 8.36
CA SER A 144 -0.06 -5.72 8.32
C SER A 144 -0.27 -4.27 7.86
N LEU A 145 -0.97 -4.08 6.73
CA LEU A 145 -1.28 -2.75 6.21
C LEU A 145 -2.16 -1.95 7.18
N ARG A 146 -3.17 -2.56 7.80
CA ARG A 146 -4.03 -1.92 8.80
C ARG A 146 -3.19 -1.40 9.98
N GLY A 147 -2.27 -2.23 10.48
CA GLY A 147 -1.35 -1.85 11.54
C GLY A 147 -0.39 -0.73 11.13
N PHE A 148 0.20 -0.83 9.93
CA PHE A 148 1.11 0.16 9.36
C PHE A 148 0.43 1.53 9.19
N TYR A 149 -0.69 1.60 8.46
CA TYR A 149 -1.40 2.85 8.21
C TYR A 149 -1.99 3.43 9.50
N GLY A 150 -2.49 2.61 10.41
CA GLY A 150 -2.98 3.07 11.71
C GLY A 150 -1.90 3.78 12.55
N ARG A 151 -0.67 3.25 12.56
CA ARG A 151 0.48 3.89 13.22
C ARG A 151 0.90 5.18 12.50
N ALA A 152 1.00 5.14 11.17
CA ALA A 152 1.37 6.30 10.36
C ALA A 152 0.39 7.46 10.56
N ALA A 153 -0.92 7.18 10.51
CA ALA A 153 -1.98 8.16 10.74
C ALA A 153 -1.92 8.73 12.17
N SER A 154 -1.74 7.88 13.18
CA SER A 154 -1.64 8.32 14.59
C SER A 154 -0.45 9.24 14.83
N ALA A 155 0.63 9.07 14.07
CA ALA A 155 1.83 9.90 14.14
C ALA A 155 1.75 11.16 13.24
N GLY A 156 0.69 11.31 12.42
CA GLY A 156 0.58 12.39 11.44
C GLY A 156 1.65 12.31 10.34
N HIS A 157 2.10 11.10 10.01
CA HIS A 157 3.15 10.86 9.03
C HIS A 157 2.58 10.77 7.60
N ALA A 158 3.40 11.19 6.63
CA ALA A 158 3.20 10.87 5.22
C ALA A 158 3.66 9.43 4.94
N VAL A 159 3.24 8.87 3.80
CA VAL A 159 3.70 7.55 3.33
C VAL A 159 4.28 7.66 1.93
N ILE A 160 5.49 7.13 1.76
CA ILE A 160 6.12 6.93 0.45
C ILE A 160 5.97 5.46 0.08
N LYS A 161 5.65 5.18 -1.19
CA LYS A 161 5.57 3.82 -1.72
C LYS A 161 6.48 3.70 -2.91
N VAL A 162 7.21 2.61 -3.07
CA VAL A 162 8.10 2.39 -4.23
C VAL A 162 8.16 0.91 -4.58
N VAL A 163 8.39 0.61 -5.86
CA VAL A 163 8.56 -0.76 -6.35
C VAL A 163 10.04 -1.08 -6.51
N TRP A 164 10.50 -2.16 -5.88
CA TRP A 164 11.85 -2.72 -6.02
C TRP A 164 11.81 -4.04 -6.79
N ALA A 165 12.83 -4.34 -7.60
CA ALA A 165 12.92 -5.58 -8.40
C ALA A 165 14.16 -6.42 -8.07
#